data_AF-A0A355UQP1-F1
#
_entry.id   AF-A0A355UQP1-F1
#
_cell.length_a   1.000
_cell.length_b   1.000
_cell.length_c   1.000
_cell.angle_alpha   90.00
_cell.angle_beta   90.00
_cell.angle_gamma   90.00
#
_symmetry.space_group_name_H-M   'P 1'
#
loop_
_entity.id
_entity.type
_entity.pdbx_description
1 polymer ?
#
loop_
_entity_poly.entity_id
_entity_poly.type
_entity_poly.pdbx_seq_one_letter_code
_entity_poly.pdbx_strand_id
1 'polypeptide(L)'
;MNWFNELKIGSKVLGGFVLMALITGFIGLIGVMNINAINKADREMHTLMTLPLGQLYTVSADFQKIQTTMQDLIEAKSPLEKQRHLDTMKGVRVQFVDAVNAYSESIRTKNGEKLFADLIKAREIYVPLLNRMIELAMAGKKNEALFLMRGEAKVAGAAEEAAIAVLVKNKLTRSTEAFEANTAVAHRANNAMVVTMILGALFALGFAFFINRNIGNILKELLNEIARLSEAAVNGKLDTRGDVSKINLEFKGIVQGFNNTLDSVIGPLNVAAEYVDRISKGDMPPRIADNYKGDFNEIKN
;
A
#
# COMPACT_ATOMS: atom_id res chain seq x y z
N MET A 1 -14.98 17.41 -26.85
CA MET A 1 -13.77 17.59 -26.02
C MET A 1 -13.10 18.95 -26.33
N ASN A 2 -13.89 20.03 -26.43
CA ASN A 2 -13.38 21.32 -26.94
C ASN A 2 -12.60 22.09 -25.86
N TRP A 3 -13.00 21.93 -24.59
CA TRP A 3 -12.35 22.59 -23.45
C TRP A 3 -10.86 22.27 -23.34
N PHE A 4 -10.45 21.02 -23.62
CA PHE A 4 -9.03 20.63 -23.53
C PHE A 4 -8.22 21.25 -24.66
N ASN A 5 -8.79 21.34 -25.87
CA ASN A 5 -8.09 21.94 -27.01
C ASN A 5 -7.81 23.43 -26.81
N GLU A 6 -8.67 24.13 -26.06
CA GLU A 6 -8.56 25.56 -25.79
C GLU A 6 -7.58 25.93 -24.66
N LEU A 7 -7.09 24.93 -23.90
CA LEU A 7 -6.07 25.17 -22.88
C LEU A 7 -4.70 25.52 -23.49
N LYS A 8 -3.95 26.37 -22.78
CA LYS A 8 -2.52 26.61 -23.03
C LYS A 8 -1.72 25.32 -22.84
N ILE A 9 -0.65 25.15 -23.61
CA ILE A 9 0.21 23.96 -23.56
C ILE A 9 0.79 23.77 -22.15
N GLY A 10 1.27 24.85 -21.52
CA GLY A 10 1.79 24.79 -20.15
C GLY A 10 0.79 24.20 -19.14
N SER A 11 -0.48 24.59 -19.23
CA SER A 11 -1.55 24.07 -18.37
C SER A 11 -1.83 22.58 -18.62
N LYS A 12 -1.76 22.12 -19.88
CA LYS A 12 -1.93 20.71 -20.24
C LYS A 12 -0.82 19.84 -19.66
N VAL A 13 0.43 20.28 -19.83
CA VAL A 13 1.61 19.57 -19.35
C VAL A 13 1.61 19.52 -17.82
N LEU A 14 1.34 20.66 -17.16
CA LEU A 14 1.24 20.71 -15.70
C LEU A 14 0.13 19.78 -15.18
N GLY A 15 -1.05 19.79 -15.80
CA GLY A 15 -2.13 18.88 -15.45
C GLY A 15 -1.73 17.40 -15.54
N GLY A 16 -0.91 17.05 -16.53
CA GLY A 16 -0.34 15.71 -16.66
C GLY A 16 0.64 15.35 -15.54
N PHE A 17 1.54 16.25 -15.18
CA PHE A 17 2.46 16.01 -14.06
C PHE A 17 1.71 15.86 -12.72
N VAL A 18 0.69 16.68 -12.48
CA VAL A 18 -0.16 16.56 -11.28
C VAL A 18 -0.88 15.20 -11.27
N LEU A 19 -1.44 14.78 -12.41
CA LEU A 19 -2.11 13.48 -12.52
C LEU A 19 -1.14 12.32 -12.25
N MET A 20 0.10 12.39 -12.78
CA MET A 20 1.15 11.40 -12.51
C MET A 20 1.56 11.35 -11.05
N ALA A 21 1.68 12.50 -10.38
CA ALA A 21 1.96 12.57 -8.96
C ALA A 21 0.83 11.95 -8.13
N LEU A 22 -0.44 12.18 -8.51
CA LEU A 22 -1.60 11.56 -7.86
C LEU A 22 -1.62 10.04 -8.02
N ILE A 23 -1.33 9.52 -9.22
CA ILE A 23 -1.24 8.06 -9.47
C ILE A 23 -0.14 7.44 -8.61
N THR A 24 1.05 8.06 -8.58
CA THR A 24 2.16 7.59 -7.74
C THR A 24 1.79 7.62 -6.26
N GLY A 25 1.16 8.70 -5.78
CA GLY A 25 0.68 8.81 -4.41
C GLY A 25 -0.37 7.75 -4.07
N PHE A 26 -1.30 7.47 -4.98
CA PHE A 26 -2.31 6.43 -4.82
C PHE A 26 -1.71 5.02 -4.73
N ILE A 27 -0.73 4.70 -5.59
CA ILE A 27 0.03 3.45 -5.50
C ILE A 27 0.75 3.34 -4.15
N GLY A 28 1.38 4.43 -3.69
CA GLY A 28 2.03 4.51 -2.39
C GLY A 28 1.07 4.25 -1.23
N LEU A 29 -0.13 4.84 -1.26
CA LEU A 29 -1.17 4.62 -0.25
C LEU A 29 -1.60 3.15 -0.17
N ILE A 30 -1.85 2.50 -1.32
CA ILE A 30 -2.19 1.07 -1.37
C ILE A 30 -1.04 0.23 -0.78
N GLY A 31 0.20 0.57 -1.12
CA GLY A 31 1.39 -0.09 -0.57
C GLY A 31 1.44 -0.03 0.96
N VAL A 32 1.24 1.16 1.53
CA VAL A 32 1.20 1.35 2.99
C VAL A 32 0.05 0.57 3.64
N MET A 33 -1.15 0.60 3.06
CA MET A 33 -2.30 -0.17 3.56
C MET A 33 -2.00 -1.67 3.60
N ASN A 34 -1.40 -2.20 2.54
CA ASN A 34 -1.02 -3.61 2.45
C ASN A 34 0.06 -3.99 3.46
N ILE A 35 1.09 -3.17 3.64
CA ILE A 35 2.13 -3.39 4.66
C ILE A 35 1.52 -3.39 6.06
N ASN A 36 0.58 -2.48 6.34
CA ASN A 36 -0.10 -2.44 7.63
C ASN A 36 -0.98 -3.68 7.88
N ALA A 37 -1.63 -4.21 6.84
CA ALA A 37 -2.38 -5.46 6.93
C ALA A 37 -1.47 -6.65 7.26
N ILE A 38 -0.30 -6.74 6.62
CA ILE A 38 0.72 -7.76 6.91
C ILE A 38 1.25 -7.62 8.34
N ASN A 39 1.58 -6.40 8.78
CA ASN A 39 2.04 -6.15 10.15
C ASN A 39 1.00 -6.52 11.20
N LYS A 40 -0.29 -6.29 10.94
CA LYS A 40 -1.37 -6.74 11.83
C LYS A 40 -1.44 -8.26 11.92
N ALA A 41 -1.39 -8.93 10.76
CA ALA A 41 -1.41 -10.37 10.65
C ALA A 41 -0.21 -11.04 11.35
N ASP A 42 0.97 -10.43 11.26
CA ASP A 42 2.18 -10.86 11.96
C ASP A 42 2.06 -10.72 13.49
N ARG A 43 1.57 -9.57 13.97
CA ARG A 43 1.29 -9.38 15.41
C ARG A 43 0.29 -10.39 15.95
N GLU A 44 -0.77 -10.67 15.20
CA GLU A 44 -1.75 -11.71 15.57
C GLU A 44 -1.09 -13.10 15.60
N MET A 45 -0.26 -13.43 14.61
CA MET A 45 0.48 -14.70 14.60
C MET A 45 1.38 -14.84 15.84
N HIS A 46 2.15 -13.80 16.18
CA HIS A 46 3.02 -13.83 17.35
C HIS A 46 2.22 -13.95 18.67
N THR A 47 1.26 -13.05 18.88
CA THR A 47 0.57 -12.90 20.18
C THR A 47 -0.51 -13.96 20.41
N LEU A 48 -1.19 -14.40 19.35
CA LEU A 48 -2.29 -15.36 19.46
C LEU A 48 -1.88 -16.78 19.09
N MET A 49 -0.77 -17.02 18.39
CA MET A 49 -0.34 -18.37 17.99
C MET A 49 1.01 -18.78 18.59
N THR A 50 2.09 -18.07 18.26
CA THR A 50 3.46 -18.47 18.62
C THR A 50 3.73 -18.43 20.12
N LEU A 51 3.47 -17.29 20.78
CA LEU A 51 3.73 -17.13 22.22
C LEU A 51 2.90 -18.13 23.06
N PRO A 52 1.59 -18.31 22.82
CA PRO A 52 0.80 -19.26 23.61
C PRO A 52 1.12 -20.72 23.32
N LEU A 53 1.68 -21.04 22.15
CA LEU A 53 2.19 -22.38 21.89
C LEU A 53 3.40 -22.69 22.80
N GLY A 54 4.31 -21.72 22.98
CA GLY A 54 5.40 -21.83 23.96
C GLY A 54 4.88 -22.04 25.38
N GLN A 55 3.84 -21.30 25.79
CA GLN A 55 3.18 -21.48 27.09
C GLN A 55 2.61 -22.89 27.26
N LEU A 56 1.94 -23.45 26.24
CA LEU A 56 1.45 -24.84 26.31
C LEU A 56 2.57 -25.87 26.38
N TYR A 57 3.72 -25.62 25.72
CA TYR A 57 4.89 -26.49 25.88
C TYR A 57 5.46 -26.43 27.30
N THR A 58 5.50 -25.24 27.92
CA THR A 58 5.85 -25.09 29.34
C THR A 58 4.87 -25.87 30.22
N VAL A 59 3.56 -25.74 29.99
CA VAL A 59 2.51 -26.51 30.70
C VAL A 59 2.77 -28.02 30.57
N SER A 60 3.05 -28.51 29.36
CA SER A 60 3.35 -29.93 29.13
C SER A 60 4.63 -30.38 29.86
N ALA A 61 5.69 -29.58 29.83
CA ALA A 61 6.96 -29.90 30.47
C ALA A 61 6.84 -29.88 32.00
N ASP A 62 6.17 -28.87 32.55
CA ASP A 62 5.95 -28.71 33.98
C ASP A 62 5.06 -29.83 34.54
N PHE A 63 4.05 -30.26 33.78
CA PHE A 63 3.22 -31.42 34.16
C PHE A 63 4.07 -32.69 34.33
N GLN A 64 4.91 -32.99 33.33
CA GLN A 64 5.81 -34.14 33.39
C GLN A 64 6.82 -34.00 34.53
N LYS A 65 7.30 -32.78 34.80
CA LYS A 65 8.20 -32.51 35.91
C LYS A 65 7.51 -32.68 37.27
N ILE A 66 6.24 -32.30 37.42
CA ILE A 66 5.43 -32.56 38.62
C ILE A 66 5.32 -34.07 38.86
N GLN A 67 4.97 -34.85 37.82
CA GLN A 67 4.86 -36.30 37.93
C GLN A 67 6.19 -36.96 38.33
N THR A 68 7.29 -36.54 37.72
CA THR A 68 8.63 -37.08 38.02
C THR A 68 9.07 -36.70 39.43
N THR A 69 8.88 -35.44 39.83
CA THR A 69 9.23 -34.98 41.19
C THR A 69 8.38 -35.66 42.27
N MET A 70 7.14 -36.05 41.93
CA MET A 70 6.30 -36.86 42.82
C MET A 70 6.87 -38.27 43.02
N GLN A 71 7.40 -38.89 41.97
CA GLN A 71 8.09 -40.17 42.07
C GLN A 71 9.34 -40.04 42.95
N ASP A 72 10.18 -39.04 42.69
CA ASP A 72 11.38 -38.75 43.49
C ASP A 72 11.04 -38.54 44.97
N LEU A 73 9.95 -37.80 45.26
CA LEU A 73 9.48 -37.55 46.63
C LEU A 73 9.05 -38.84 47.35
N ILE A 74 8.41 -39.78 46.65
CA ILE A 74 8.02 -41.09 47.21
C ILE A 74 9.25 -41.97 47.46
N GLU A 75 10.29 -41.83 46.65
CA GLU A 75 11.51 -42.64 46.72
C GLU A 75 12.57 -42.09 47.67
N ALA A 76 12.52 -40.80 47.97
CA ALA A 76 13.45 -40.10 48.85
C ALA A 76 13.59 -40.78 50.23
N LYS A 77 14.84 -40.94 50.67
CA LYS A 77 15.19 -41.73 51.86
C LYS A 77 15.24 -40.87 53.11
N SER A 78 15.70 -39.62 52.97
CA SER A 78 15.83 -38.70 54.11
C SER A 78 14.72 -37.64 54.14
N PRO A 79 14.36 -37.12 55.33
CA PRO A 79 13.44 -35.99 55.44
C PRO A 79 13.91 -34.75 54.68
N LEU A 80 15.22 -34.50 54.63
CA LEU A 80 15.81 -33.37 53.91
C LEU A 80 15.62 -33.49 52.39
N GLU A 81 15.84 -34.69 51.82
CA GLU A 81 15.56 -34.96 50.41
C GLU A 81 14.08 -34.76 50.08
N LYS A 82 13.19 -35.31 50.91
CA LYS A 82 11.74 -35.12 50.74
C LYS A 82 11.36 -33.65 50.69
N GLN A 83 11.87 -32.85 51.63
CA GLN A 83 11.61 -31.43 51.66
C GLN A 83 12.10 -30.72 50.39
N ARG A 84 13.31 -31.05 49.90
CA ARG A 84 13.86 -30.48 48.67
C ARG A 84 12.99 -30.80 47.44
N HIS A 85 12.51 -32.03 47.30
CA HIS A 85 11.60 -32.40 46.21
C HIS A 85 10.25 -31.69 46.33
N LEU A 86 9.71 -31.57 47.55
CA LEU A 86 8.48 -30.82 47.79
C LEU A 86 8.62 -29.34 47.40
N ASP A 87 9.72 -28.70 47.76
CA ASP A 87 9.94 -27.29 47.44
C ASP A 87 10.17 -27.08 45.93
N THR A 88 10.86 -28.02 45.28
CA THR A 88 10.96 -28.06 43.81
C THR A 88 9.57 -28.17 43.17
N MET A 89 8.74 -29.10 43.67
CA MET A 89 7.38 -29.31 43.15
C MET A 89 6.49 -28.08 43.33
N LYS A 90 6.60 -27.37 44.46
CA LYS A 90 5.87 -26.10 44.67
C LYS A 90 6.24 -25.07 43.62
N GLY A 91 7.54 -24.89 43.34
CA GLY A 91 8.01 -23.94 42.33
C GLY A 91 7.48 -24.27 40.93
N VAL A 92 7.59 -25.53 40.51
CA VAL A 92 7.07 -25.99 39.20
C VAL A 92 5.55 -25.84 39.11
N ARG A 93 4.82 -26.10 40.20
CA ARG A 93 3.35 -25.93 40.23
C ARG A 93 2.93 -24.46 40.04
N VAL A 94 3.70 -23.50 40.57
CA VAL A 94 3.46 -22.08 40.34
C VAL A 94 3.67 -21.74 38.87
N GLN A 95 4.81 -22.13 38.30
CA GLN A 95 5.12 -21.91 36.87
C GLN A 95 4.07 -22.51 35.94
N PHE A 96 3.62 -23.73 36.25
CA PHE A 96 2.53 -24.38 35.51
C PHE A 96 1.26 -23.51 35.52
N VAL A 97 0.82 -23.04 36.69
CA VAL A 97 -0.41 -22.27 36.84
C VAL A 97 -0.30 -20.93 36.11
N ASP A 98 0.85 -20.27 36.23
CA ASP A 98 1.13 -19.01 35.53
C ASP A 98 1.08 -19.21 34.00
N ALA A 99 1.67 -20.28 33.49
CA ALA A 99 1.65 -20.62 32.06
C ALA A 99 0.22 -20.96 31.56
N VAL A 100 -0.58 -21.68 32.36
CA VAL A 100 -2.00 -21.95 32.05
C VAL A 100 -2.82 -20.67 32.01
N ASN A 101 -2.63 -19.77 32.98
CA ASN A 101 -3.33 -18.49 33.04
C ASN A 101 -2.95 -17.61 31.84
N ALA A 102 -1.66 -17.49 31.54
CA ALA A 102 -1.17 -16.73 30.40
C ALA A 102 -1.67 -17.30 29.07
N TYR A 103 -1.76 -18.64 28.93
CA TYR A 103 -2.34 -19.28 27.76
C TYR A 103 -3.83 -18.93 27.59
N SER A 104 -4.58 -18.90 28.70
CA SER A 104 -6.03 -18.64 28.68
C SER A 104 -6.36 -17.28 28.04
N GLU A 105 -5.50 -16.29 28.21
CA GLU A 105 -5.63 -14.95 27.63
C GLU A 105 -5.53 -14.96 26.09
N SER A 106 -5.05 -16.04 25.48
CA SER A 106 -4.93 -16.20 24.03
C SER A 106 -6.15 -16.85 23.37
N ILE A 107 -7.11 -17.34 24.16
CA ILE A 107 -8.27 -18.08 23.65
C ILE A 107 -9.26 -17.10 23.00
N ARG A 108 -9.65 -17.37 21.75
CA ARG A 108 -10.54 -16.50 20.95
C ARG A 108 -11.71 -17.24 20.30
N THR A 109 -11.89 -18.52 20.64
CA THR A 109 -12.84 -19.40 19.93
C THR A 109 -13.56 -20.28 20.92
N LYS A 110 -14.85 -20.55 20.65
CA LYS A 110 -15.68 -21.46 21.44
C LYS A 110 -15.07 -22.85 21.61
N ASN A 111 -14.44 -23.38 20.56
CA ASN A 111 -13.76 -24.68 20.65
C ASN A 111 -12.58 -24.62 21.62
N GLY A 112 -11.76 -23.57 21.55
CA GLY A 112 -10.65 -23.36 22.50
C GLY A 112 -11.13 -23.21 23.94
N GLU A 113 -12.21 -22.48 24.19
CA GLU A 113 -12.83 -22.35 25.52
C GLU A 113 -13.27 -23.72 26.07
N LYS A 114 -13.92 -24.54 25.23
CA LYS A 114 -14.32 -25.90 25.60
C LYS A 114 -13.11 -26.77 25.96
N LEU A 115 -12.09 -26.80 25.10
CA LEU A 115 -10.88 -27.60 25.34
C LEU A 115 -10.14 -27.15 26.60
N PHE A 116 -10.12 -25.85 26.88
CA PHE A 116 -9.54 -25.33 28.11
C PHE A 116 -10.37 -25.74 29.34
N ALA A 117 -11.69 -25.69 29.27
CA ALA A 117 -12.55 -26.19 30.34
C ALA A 117 -12.34 -27.69 30.61
N ASP A 118 -12.09 -28.48 29.57
CA ASP A 118 -11.77 -29.91 29.71
C ASP A 118 -10.42 -30.12 30.45
N LEU A 119 -9.41 -29.29 30.19
CA LEU A 119 -8.16 -29.27 30.98
C LEU A 119 -8.43 -28.92 32.44
N ILE A 120 -9.21 -27.88 32.72
CA ILE A 120 -9.52 -27.47 34.10
C ILE A 120 -10.24 -28.59 34.86
N LYS A 121 -11.22 -29.25 34.24
CA LYS A 121 -11.90 -30.41 34.84
C LYS A 121 -10.96 -31.57 35.14
N ALA A 122 -10.04 -31.88 34.22
CA ALA A 122 -9.05 -32.93 34.46
C ALA A 122 -8.16 -32.59 35.67
N ARG A 123 -7.79 -31.31 35.82
CA ARG A 123 -7.01 -30.80 36.97
C ARG A 123 -7.76 -30.88 38.29
N GLU A 124 -9.05 -30.54 38.29
CA GLU A 124 -9.90 -30.64 39.49
C GLU A 124 -9.93 -32.08 40.05
N ILE A 125 -9.73 -33.08 39.20
CA ILE A 125 -9.63 -34.49 39.58
C ILE A 125 -8.20 -34.87 40.00
N TYR A 126 -7.18 -34.46 39.25
CA TYR A 126 -5.80 -34.87 39.50
C TYR A 126 -5.16 -34.19 40.73
N VAL A 127 -5.40 -32.90 40.93
CA VAL A 127 -4.75 -32.11 42.00
C VAL A 127 -5.02 -32.64 43.41
N PRO A 128 -6.25 -33.04 43.79
CA PRO A 128 -6.50 -33.67 45.08
C PRO A 128 -5.71 -34.98 45.28
N LEU A 129 -5.61 -35.80 44.23
CA LEU A 129 -4.84 -37.05 44.26
C LEU A 129 -3.34 -36.77 44.42
N LEU A 130 -2.82 -35.77 43.72
CA LEU A 130 -1.44 -35.30 43.89
C LEU A 130 -1.16 -34.84 45.32
N ASN A 131 -2.02 -34.00 45.90
CA ASN A 131 -1.86 -33.54 47.27
C ASN A 131 -1.89 -34.73 48.26
N ARG A 132 -2.78 -35.71 48.04
CA ARG A 132 -2.83 -36.92 48.88
C ARG A 132 -1.56 -37.76 48.76
N MET A 133 -0.99 -37.90 47.56
CA MET A 133 0.30 -38.57 47.38
C MET A 133 1.44 -37.85 48.12
N ILE A 134 1.46 -36.51 48.09
CA ILE A 134 2.42 -35.70 48.85
C ILE A 134 2.29 -35.98 50.35
N GLU A 135 1.07 -35.92 50.91
CA GLU A 135 0.82 -36.20 52.33
C GLU A 135 1.33 -37.59 52.74
N LEU A 136 1.01 -38.63 51.96
CA LEU A 136 1.44 -40.01 52.22
C LEU A 136 2.96 -40.15 52.14
N ALA A 137 3.60 -39.55 51.14
CA ALA A 137 5.05 -39.58 50.98
C ALA A 137 5.76 -38.88 52.15
N MET A 138 5.27 -37.71 52.57
CA MET A 138 5.81 -36.96 53.71
C MET A 138 5.62 -37.70 55.03
N ALA A 139 4.50 -38.41 55.21
CA ALA A 139 4.24 -39.26 56.36
C ALA A 139 5.03 -40.59 56.38
N GLY A 140 5.86 -40.86 55.36
CA GLY A 140 6.63 -42.11 55.27
C GLY A 140 5.83 -43.32 54.80
N LYS A 141 4.57 -43.13 54.38
CA LYS A 141 3.66 -44.18 53.92
C LYS A 141 3.87 -44.51 52.44
N LYS A 142 5.09 -44.96 52.10
CA LYS A 142 5.52 -45.19 50.71
C LYS A 142 4.59 -46.12 49.92
N ASN A 143 4.18 -47.25 50.51
CA ASN A 143 3.35 -48.24 49.81
C ASN A 143 1.95 -47.69 49.48
N GLU A 144 1.34 -46.93 50.41
CA GLU A 144 0.05 -46.25 50.18
C GLU A 144 0.19 -45.20 49.06
N ALA A 145 1.26 -44.40 49.07
CA ALA A 145 1.52 -43.42 48.02
C ALA A 145 1.72 -44.08 46.64
N LEU A 146 2.47 -45.19 46.57
CA LEU A 146 2.69 -45.93 45.33
C LEU A 146 1.41 -46.59 44.80
N PHE A 147 0.56 -47.10 45.70
CA PHE A 147 -0.74 -47.65 45.32
C PHE A 147 -1.60 -46.58 44.63
N LEU A 148 -1.71 -45.39 45.25
CA LEU A 148 -2.45 -44.28 44.68
C LEU A 148 -1.85 -43.79 43.35
N MET A 149 -0.52 -43.66 43.30
CA MET A 149 0.24 -43.23 42.12
C MET A 149 0.04 -44.14 40.92
N ARG A 150 -0.02 -45.46 41.13
CA ARG A 150 -0.17 -46.46 40.06
C ARG A 150 -1.63 -46.76 39.71
N GLY A 151 -2.57 -46.38 40.58
CA GLY A 151 -4.01 -46.54 40.40
C GLY A 151 -4.68 -45.25 39.91
N GLU A 152 -5.56 -44.69 40.74
CA GLU A 152 -6.42 -43.55 40.39
C GLU A 152 -5.62 -42.33 39.89
N ALA A 153 -4.50 -41.99 40.53
CA ALA A 153 -3.70 -40.83 40.14
C ALA A 153 -3.06 -41.00 38.76
N LYS A 154 -2.72 -42.24 38.35
CA LYS A 154 -2.23 -42.53 37.00
C LYS A 154 -3.29 -42.23 35.94
N VAL A 155 -4.53 -42.64 36.19
CA VAL A 155 -5.65 -42.45 35.27
C VAL A 155 -6.00 -40.97 35.16
N ALA A 156 -6.13 -40.28 36.30
CA ALA A 156 -6.40 -38.85 36.32
C ALA A 156 -5.28 -38.03 35.67
N GLY A 157 -4.02 -38.39 35.94
CA GLY A 157 -2.86 -37.73 35.33
C GLY A 157 -2.81 -37.93 33.81
N ALA A 158 -3.11 -39.13 33.31
CA ALA A 158 -3.19 -39.39 31.88
C ALA A 158 -4.33 -38.60 31.20
N ALA A 159 -5.45 -38.38 31.89
CA ALA A 159 -6.55 -37.56 31.39
C ALA A 159 -6.14 -36.07 31.29
N GLU A 160 -5.42 -35.55 32.29
CA GLU A 160 -4.88 -34.19 32.24
C GLU A 160 -3.85 -34.03 31.12
N GLU A 161 -2.93 -34.99 30.98
CA GLU A 161 -1.94 -35.01 29.90
C GLU A 161 -2.59 -35.01 28.51
N ALA A 162 -3.63 -35.83 28.33
CA ALA A 162 -4.39 -35.89 27.09
C ALA A 162 -5.08 -34.54 26.78
N ALA A 163 -5.64 -33.86 27.79
CA ALA A 163 -6.24 -32.54 27.62
C ALA A 163 -5.20 -31.49 27.20
N ILE A 164 -4.01 -31.49 27.81
CA ILE A 164 -2.88 -30.62 27.41
C ILE A 164 -2.49 -30.91 25.95
N ALA A 165 -2.32 -32.18 25.59
CA ALA A 165 -1.94 -32.58 24.23
C ALA A 165 -2.97 -32.15 23.17
N VAL A 166 -4.26 -32.23 23.49
CA VAL A 166 -5.33 -31.76 22.60
C VAL A 166 -5.30 -30.25 22.41
N LEU A 167 -5.00 -29.48 23.48
CA LEU A 167 -4.81 -28.02 23.37
C LEU A 167 -3.61 -27.67 22.49
N VAL A 168 -2.47 -28.36 22.66
CA VAL A 168 -1.27 -28.19 21.81
C VAL A 168 -1.61 -28.47 20.36
N LYS A 169 -2.26 -29.61 20.08
CA LYS A 169 -2.67 -30.00 18.73
C LYS A 169 -3.61 -28.97 18.10
N ASN A 170 -4.64 -28.54 18.84
CA ASN A 170 -5.57 -27.54 18.34
C ASN A 170 -4.86 -26.22 18.02
N LYS A 171 -3.96 -25.77 18.91
CA LYS A 171 -3.21 -24.54 18.71
C LYS A 171 -2.28 -24.63 17.49
N LEU A 172 -1.62 -25.78 17.31
CA LEU A 172 -0.76 -26.02 16.15
C LEU A 172 -1.56 -26.01 14.84
N THR A 173 -2.70 -26.71 14.77
CA THR A 173 -3.58 -26.68 13.59
C THR A 173 -4.01 -25.25 13.25
N ARG A 174 -4.45 -24.48 14.24
CA ARG A 174 -4.86 -23.08 14.02
C ARG A 174 -3.70 -22.17 13.64
N SER A 175 -2.50 -22.43 14.14
CA SER A 175 -1.29 -21.73 13.73
C SER A 175 -1.00 -21.98 12.25
N THR A 176 -1.16 -23.21 11.76
CA THR A 176 -1.00 -23.54 10.34
C THR A 176 -2.07 -22.85 9.49
N GLU A 177 -3.34 -22.91 9.89
CA GLU A 177 -4.45 -22.22 9.19
C GLU A 177 -4.21 -20.70 9.12
N ALA A 178 -3.77 -20.09 10.21
CA ALA A 178 -3.45 -18.67 10.25
C ALA A 178 -2.25 -18.32 9.35
N PHE A 179 -1.22 -19.17 9.31
CA PHE A 179 -0.07 -18.99 8.42
C PHE A 179 -0.47 -19.03 6.94
N GLU A 180 -1.31 -20.01 6.55
CA GLU A 180 -1.82 -20.12 5.18
C GLU A 180 -2.70 -18.91 4.81
N ALA A 181 -3.58 -18.48 5.72
CA ALA A 181 -4.40 -17.29 5.54
C ALA A 181 -3.55 -16.02 5.38
N ASN A 182 -2.50 -15.86 6.19
CA ASN A 182 -1.56 -14.74 6.12
C ASN A 182 -0.78 -14.74 4.81
N THR A 183 -0.36 -15.91 4.34
CA THR A 183 0.31 -16.08 3.04
C THR A 183 -0.63 -15.65 1.90
N ALA A 184 -1.91 -16.03 1.97
CA ALA A 184 -2.92 -15.59 1.00
C ALA A 184 -3.20 -14.08 1.06
N VAL A 185 -3.13 -13.44 2.24
CA VAL A 185 -3.20 -11.98 2.37
C VAL A 185 -1.99 -11.32 1.68
N ALA A 186 -0.78 -11.82 1.92
CA ALA A 186 0.44 -11.30 1.29
C ALA A 186 0.41 -11.44 -0.24
N HIS A 187 -0.01 -12.60 -0.78
CA HIS A 187 -0.15 -12.78 -2.22
C HIS A 187 -1.20 -11.85 -2.84
N ARG A 188 -2.34 -11.64 -2.17
CA ARG A 188 -3.36 -10.68 -2.63
C ARG A 188 -2.81 -9.25 -2.65
N ALA A 189 -2.10 -8.84 -1.60
CA ALA A 189 -1.44 -7.55 -1.54
C ALA A 189 -0.42 -7.36 -2.69
N ASN A 190 0.43 -8.36 -2.93
CA ASN A 190 1.41 -8.32 -4.02
C ASN A 190 0.74 -8.22 -5.40
N ASN A 191 -0.28 -9.05 -5.66
CA ASN A 191 -0.99 -9.03 -6.94
C ASN A 191 -1.73 -7.70 -7.16
N ALA A 192 -2.39 -7.15 -6.12
CA ALA A 192 -3.05 -5.86 -6.20
C ALA A 192 -2.06 -4.72 -6.51
N MET A 193 -0.87 -4.74 -5.91
CA MET A 193 0.20 -3.77 -6.19
C MET A 193 0.69 -3.86 -7.63
N VAL A 194 0.99 -5.06 -8.12
CA VAL A 194 1.45 -5.28 -9.50
C VAL A 194 0.39 -4.81 -10.50
N VAL A 195 -0.87 -5.18 -10.32
CA VAL A 195 -1.97 -4.77 -11.21
C VAL A 195 -2.13 -3.25 -11.21
N THR A 196 -2.14 -2.61 -10.03
CA THR A 196 -2.31 -1.15 -9.94
C THR A 196 -1.13 -0.41 -10.56
N MET A 197 0.09 -0.92 -10.38
CA MET A 197 1.30 -0.35 -10.99
C MET A 197 1.27 -0.45 -12.52
N ILE A 198 0.87 -1.60 -13.07
CA ILE A 198 0.73 -1.79 -14.51
C ILE A 198 -0.36 -0.86 -15.07
N LEU A 199 -1.53 -0.79 -14.44
CA LEU A 199 -2.60 0.09 -14.87
C LEU A 199 -2.19 1.57 -14.80
N GLY A 200 -1.50 1.98 -13.72
CA GLY A 200 -0.95 3.32 -13.58
C GLY A 200 0.06 3.66 -14.68
N ALA A 201 0.96 2.73 -15.01
CA ALA A 201 1.95 2.90 -16.08
C ALA A 201 1.30 2.95 -17.47
N LEU A 202 0.35 2.06 -17.76
CA LEU A 202 -0.39 2.06 -19.03
C LEU A 202 -1.19 3.36 -19.20
N PHE A 203 -1.84 3.81 -18.14
CA PHE A 203 -2.56 5.08 -18.14
C PHE A 203 -1.61 6.26 -18.35
N ALA A 204 -0.47 6.28 -17.67
CA ALA A 204 0.57 7.30 -17.84
C ALA A 204 1.06 7.38 -19.30
N LEU A 205 1.38 6.24 -19.90
CA LEU A 205 1.84 6.15 -21.29
C LEU A 205 0.76 6.58 -22.27
N GLY A 206 -0.49 6.12 -22.08
CA GLY A 206 -1.62 6.53 -22.91
C GLY A 206 -1.89 8.02 -22.81
N PHE A 207 -1.82 8.59 -21.61
CA PHE A 207 -2.01 10.01 -21.38
C PHE A 207 -0.86 10.86 -21.95
N ALA A 208 0.39 10.40 -21.82
CA ALA A 208 1.55 11.03 -22.44
C ALA A 208 1.42 11.03 -23.97
N PHE A 209 1.01 9.90 -24.57
CA PHE A 209 0.76 9.82 -26.01
C PHE A 209 -0.36 10.76 -26.45
N PHE A 210 -1.46 10.83 -25.69
CA PHE A 210 -2.57 11.74 -25.94
C PHE A 210 -2.14 13.22 -25.93
N ILE A 211 -1.39 13.64 -24.90
CA ILE A 211 -0.84 14.99 -24.82
C ILE A 211 0.09 15.28 -25.99
N ASN A 212 1.03 14.35 -26.28
CA ASN A 212 1.97 14.50 -27.38
C ASN A 212 1.26 14.68 -28.73
N ARG A 213 0.22 13.86 -28.99
CA ARG A 213 -0.59 13.96 -30.21
C ARG A 213 -1.35 15.27 -30.28
N ASN A 214 -1.93 15.73 -29.17
CA ASN A 214 -2.68 16.98 -29.11
C ASN A 214 -1.79 18.21 -29.36
N ILE A 215 -0.65 18.30 -28.67
CA ILE A 215 0.32 19.39 -28.84
C ILE A 215 0.88 19.36 -30.27
N GLY A 216 1.23 18.18 -30.78
CA GLY A 216 1.73 18.03 -32.15
C GLY A 216 0.74 18.53 -33.20
N ASN A 217 -0.56 18.30 -33.01
CA ASN A 217 -1.60 18.83 -33.92
C ASN A 217 -1.70 20.36 -33.85
N ILE A 218 -1.69 20.95 -32.64
CA ILE A 218 -1.73 22.41 -32.45
C ILE A 218 -0.54 23.10 -33.13
N LEU A 219 0.66 22.54 -32.95
CA LEU A 219 1.87 23.08 -33.59
C LEU A 219 1.80 22.94 -35.11
N LYS A 220 1.29 21.81 -35.62
CA LYS A 220 1.11 21.58 -37.06
C LYS A 220 0.12 22.56 -37.67
N GLU A 221 -0.99 22.85 -37.01
CA GLU A 221 -1.98 23.84 -37.46
C GLU A 221 -1.36 25.25 -37.57
N LEU A 222 -0.60 25.66 -36.55
CA LEU A 222 0.13 26.93 -36.58
C LEU A 222 1.14 26.99 -37.73
N LEU A 223 1.98 25.96 -37.86
CA LEU A 223 3.00 25.90 -38.91
C LEU A 223 2.39 25.95 -40.31
N ASN A 224 1.30 25.22 -40.53
CA ASN A 224 0.58 25.23 -41.80
C ASN A 224 0.00 26.62 -42.12
N GLU A 225 -0.58 27.31 -41.14
CA GLU A 225 -1.15 28.64 -41.36
C GLU A 225 -0.07 29.69 -41.65
N ILE A 226 1.04 29.66 -40.91
CA ILE A 226 2.18 30.56 -41.18
C ILE A 226 2.78 30.26 -42.56
N ALA A 227 2.93 28.99 -42.94
CA ALA A 227 3.43 28.61 -44.26
C ALA A 227 2.50 29.12 -45.37
N ARG A 228 1.18 28.99 -45.22
CA ARG A 228 0.19 29.51 -46.18
C ARG A 228 0.31 31.01 -46.36
N LEU A 229 0.45 31.76 -45.27
CA LEU A 229 0.60 33.22 -45.31
C LEU A 229 1.92 33.64 -45.92
N SER A 230 3.01 32.97 -45.56
CA SER A 230 4.33 33.22 -46.13
C SER A 230 4.37 32.94 -47.64
N GLU A 231 3.81 31.81 -48.08
CA GLU A 231 3.73 31.46 -49.50
C GLU A 231 2.86 32.45 -50.28
N ALA A 232 1.73 32.89 -49.70
CA ALA A 232 0.91 33.93 -50.31
C ALA A 232 1.69 35.24 -50.47
N ALA A 233 2.43 35.66 -49.43
CA ALA A 233 3.24 36.87 -49.47
C ALA A 233 4.38 36.80 -50.51
N VAL A 234 5.09 35.67 -50.57
CA VAL A 234 6.15 35.43 -51.58
C VAL A 234 5.60 35.49 -53.00
N ASN A 235 4.36 35.01 -53.20
CA ASN A 235 3.67 35.08 -54.49
C ASN A 235 2.99 36.44 -54.77
N GLY A 236 3.25 37.47 -53.96
CA GLY A 236 2.68 38.81 -54.11
C GLY A 236 1.20 38.93 -53.73
N LYS A 237 0.58 37.89 -53.16
CA LYS A 237 -0.82 37.88 -52.70
C LYS A 237 -0.94 38.46 -51.29
N LEU A 238 -0.53 39.71 -51.15
CA LEU A 238 -0.40 40.37 -49.84
C LEU A 238 -1.74 40.58 -49.12
N ASP A 239 -2.89 40.55 -49.81
CA ASP A 239 -4.22 40.65 -49.17
C ASP A 239 -4.64 39.40 -48.39
N THR A 240 -3.87 38.32 -48.47
CA THR A 240 -4.17 37.09 -47.71
C THR A 240 -3.96 37.35 -46.21
N ARG A 241 -4.97 37.01 -45.39
CA ARG A 241 -4.91 37.13 -43.92
C ARG A 241 -5.05 35.78 -43.23
N GLY A 242 -4.42 35.69 -42.06
CA GLY A 242 -4.47 34.55 -41.18
C GLY A 242 -5.74 34.55 -40.34
N ASP A 243 -6.38 33.39 -40.19
CA ASP A 243 -7.59 33.27 -39.38
C ASP A 243 -7.25 32.97 -37.91
N VAL A 244 -7.19 34.04 -37.10
CA VAL A 244 -6.86 33.96 -35.67
C VAL A 244 -7.86 33.11 -34.88
N SER A 245 -9.10 32.96 -35.36
CA SER A 245 -10.12 32.18 -34.66
C SER A 245 -9.83 30.67 -34.68
N LYS A 246 -9.12 30.20 -35.71
CA LYS A 246 -8.77 28.78 -35.91
C LYS A 246 -7.48 28.35 -35.21
N ILE A 247 -6.74 29.30 -34.63
CA ILE A 247 -5.47 29.05 -33.98
C ILE A 247 -5.68 28.88 -32.48
N ASN A 248 -4.97 27.91 -31.88
CA ASN A 248 -4.97 27.72 -30.44
C ASN A 248 -4.64 29.03 -29.71
N LEU A 249 -5.29 29.24 -28.56
CA LEU A 249 -5.20 30.44 -27.73
C LEU A 249 -3.77 30.95 -27.53
N GLU A 250 -2.81 30.05 -27.33
CA GLU A 250 -1.41 30.37 -27.05
C GLU A 250 -0.68 31.01 -28.24
N PHE A 251 -1.09 30.69 -29.47
CA PHE A 251 -0.41 31.14 -30.69
C PHE A 251 -1.19 32.19 -31.49
N LYS A 252 -2.38 32.59 -31.02
CA LYS A 252 -3.19 33.65 -31.66
C LYS A 252 -2.40 34.94 -31.87
N GLY A 253 -1.53 35.31 -30.92
CA GLY A 253 -0.68 36.49 -31.02
C GLY A 253 0.30 36.45 -32.19
N ILE A 254 0.77 35.27 -32.59
CA ILE A 254 1.70 35.11 -33.72
C ILE A 254 0.98 35.43 -35.04
N VAL A 255 -0.19 34.84 -35.26
CA VAL A 255 -0.96 35.07 -36.49
C VAL A 255 -1.52 36.49 -36.54
N GLN A 256 -1.98 37.03 -35.41
CA GLN A 256 -2.39 38.44 -35.35
C GLN A 256 -1.21 39.39 -35.62
N GLY A 257 -0.03 39.09 -35.07
CA GLY A 257 1.19 39.85 -35.34
C GLY A 257 1.54 39.85 -36.82
N PHE A 258 1.48 38.68 -37.49
CA PHE A 258 1.72 38.58 -38.93
C PHE A 258 0.72 39.40 -39.76
N ASN A 259 -0.57 39.34 -39.42
CA ASN A 259 -1.61 40.18 -40.06
C ASN A 259 -1.28 41.67 -39.91
N ASN A 260 -0.96 42.12 -38.69
CA ASN A 260 -0.62 43.51 -38.42
C ASN A 260 0.63 43.97 -39.18
N THR A 261 1.62 43.09 -39.34
CA THR A 261 2.83 43.37 -40.14
C THR A 261 2.47 43.55 -41.61
N LEU A 262 1.64 42.68 -42.19
CA LEU A 262 1.17 42.83 -43.57
C LEU A 262 0.38 44.13 -43.75
N ASP A 263 -0.56 44.43 -42.86
CA ASP A 263 -1.36 45.66 -42.90
C ASP A 263 -0.47 46.92 -42.87
N SER A 264 0.62 46.88 -42.09
CA SER A 264 1.57 48.00 -41.98
C SER A 264 2.40 48.23 -43.25
N VAL A 265 2.57 47.21 -44.10
CA VAL A 265 3.40 47.26 -45.31
C VAL A 265 2.55 47.50 -46.56
N ILE A 266 1.34 46.94 -46.63
CA ILE A 266 0.48 46.99 -47.83
C ILE A 266 -0.02 48.39 -48.12
N GLY A 267 -0.41 49.14 -47.08
CA GLY A 267 -0.92 50.51 -47.25
C GLY A 267 0.06 51.43 -48.01
N PRO A 268 1.30 51.60 -47.51
CA PRO A 268 2.33 52.38 -48.20
C PRO A 268 2.63 51.88 -49.62
N LEU A 269 2.71 50.55 -49.83
CA LEU A 269 3.01 49.99 -51.15
C LEU A 269 1.90 50.24 -52.17
N ASN A 270 0.63 50.14 -51.76
CA ASN A 270 -0.51 50.42 -52.64
C ASN A 270 -0.54 51.88 -53.08
N VAL A 271 -0.26 52.81 -52.16
CA VAL A 271 -0.18 54.25 -52.49
C VAL A 271 0.99 54.51 -53.46
N ALA A 272 2.17 53.95 -53.18
CA ALA A 272 3.30 54.07 -54.09
C ALA A 272 2.99 53.51 -55.49
N ALA A 273 2.35 52.33 -55.56
CA ALA A 273 1.96 51.72 -56.83
C ALA A 273 0.93 52.56 -57.61
N GLU A 274 -0.09 53.12 -56.93
CA GLU A 274 -1.07 54.02 -57.53
C GLU A 274 -0.41 55.27 -58.11
N TYR A 275 0.52 55.87 -57.37
CA TYR A 275 1.20 57.10 -57.79
C TYR A 275 2.09 56.84 -59.01
N VAL A 276 2.84 55.73 -59.02
CA VAL A 276 3.64 55.31 -60.18
C VAL A 276 2.75 55.07 -61.41
N ASP A 277 1.60 54.42 -61.25
CA ASP A 277 0.64 54.19 -62.34
C ASP A 277 0.08 55.51 -62.92
N ARG A 278 -0.32 56.47 -62.07
CA ARG A 278 -0.79 57.79 -62.51
C ARG A 278 0.28 58.55 -63.29
N ILE A 279 1.50 58.59 -62.78
CA ILE A 279 2.65 59.22 -63.45
C ILE A 279 2.89 58.57 -64.81
N SER A 280 2.82 57.24 -64.90
CA SER A 280 3.02 56.51 -66.17
C SER A 280 1.97 56.86 -67.24
N LYS A 281 0.78 57.30 -66.81
CA LYS A 281 -0.32 57.76 -67.67
C LYS A 281 -0.28 59.26 -67.96
N GLY A 282 0.75 59.96 -67.49
CA GLY A 282 0.92 61.40 -67.68
C GLY A 282 0.10 62.27 -66.72
N ASP A 283 -0.50 61.68 -65.69
CA ASP A 283 -1.19 62.40 -64.61
C ASP A 283 -0.24 62.58 -63.42
N MET A 284 0.07 63.83 -63.06
CA MET A 284 0.95 64.13 -61.94
C MET A 284 0.15 64.10 -60.63
N PRO A 285 0.36 63.09 -59.75
CA PRO A 285 -0.38 63.01 -58.50
C PRO A 285 0.02 64.15 -57.53
N PRO A 286 -0.90 64.56 -56.63
CA PRO A 286 -0.60 65.55 -55.61
C PRO A 286 0.43 64.99 -54.61
N ARG A 287 1.09 65.86 -53.84
CA ARG A 287 2.05 65.41 -52.81
C ARG A 287 1.34 64.54 -51.76
N ILE A 288 1.97 63.42 -51.38
CA ILE A 288 1.43 62.52 -50.36
C ILE A 288 1.43 63.25 -49.01
N ALA A 289 0.22 63.50 -48.47
CA ALA A 289 0.04 64.18 -47.18
C ALA A 289 -0.07 63.20 -46.01
N ASP A 290 -0.28 61.91 -46.29
CA ASP A 290 -0.41 60.88 -45.29
C ASP A 290 0.91 60.65 -44.54
N ASN A 291 0.80 60.48 -43.21
CA ASN A 291 1.94 60.18 -42.37
C ASN A 291 2.09 58.66 -42.20
N TYR A 292 3.24 58.15 -42.59
CA TYR A 292 3.61 56.75 -42.40
C TYR A 292 4.61 56.58 -41.26
N LYS A 293 4.73 55.36 -40.75
CA LYS A 293 5.67 55.03 -39.66
C LYS A 293 6.99 54.49 -40.24
N GLY A 294 8.10 54.87 -39.62
CA GLY A 294 9.44 54.36 -39.99
C GLY A 294 9.82 54.69 -41.42
N ASP A 295 10.47 53.74 -42.10
CA ASP A 295 11.05 53.89 -43.44
C ASP A 295 10.03 54.32 -44.50
N PHE A 296 8.77 53.90 -44.38
CA PHE A 296 7.70 54.28 -45.33
C PHE A 296 7.35 55.77 -45.31
N ASN A 297 7.77 56.53 -44.29
CA ASN A 297 7.56 57.97 -44.24
C ASN A 297 8.42 58.72 -45.26
N GLU A 298 9.43 58.09 -45.86
CA GLU A 298 10.22 58.68 -46.95
C GLU A 298 9.41 58.82 -48.24
N ILE A 299 8.35 58.02 -48.43
CA ILE A 299 7.52 58.02 -49.65
C ILE A 299 6.85 59.39 -49.90
N LYS A 300 6.69 60.22 -48.87
CA LYS A 300 6.05 61.54 -48.99
C LYS A 300 6.93 62.67 -49.57
N ASN A 301 8.23 62.39 -49.74
CA ASN A 301 9.22 63.36 -50.18
C ASN A 301 9.40 63.32 -51.69
#